data_AF-A0A933P3Z6-F1
#
_entry.id   AF-A0A933P3Z6-F1
#
_cell.length_a   1.000
_cell.length_b   1.000
_cell.length_c   1.000
_cell.angle_alpha   90.00
_cell.angle_beta   90.00
_cell.angle_gamma   90.00
#
_symmetry.space_group_name_H-M   'P 1'
#
loop_
_entity.id
_entity.type
_entity.pdbx_description
1 polymer ?
#
loop_
_entity_poly.entity_id
_entity_poly.type
_entity_poly.pdbx_seq_one_letter_code
_entity_poly.pdbx_strand_id
1 'polypeptide(L)'
;MARLIIVCGMTGSGKTTAARRIAAAGAVRMCPDDWMRSAGIDLWDENARALIETQQWALTQQLLRRGTDVVIEWGTWAKDERDALHDWCRAHDVLVSLVHLDVEPGEIRRRLSSRNTEPGETPIPIDLIDEWIAGPWQPPTADELATFDPFDMPPPTYISRRWQVDDIPFLWDVLYLSIHVRDGNEPPPRTILDDHALAHYLRDFGRFPGDDAQVVVDESGTRLAAAFSRCTTAEDPGWGHVSPDIPELGMAVVASHRGMGIGRLVLTGLLERQPVMSLSVDLENGVARRLYESLGFEWVADEGTAATMLRDPRPT
;
A
#
# COMPACT_ATOMS: atom_id res chain seq x y z
N MET A 1 -28.16 -8.13 -12.25
CA MET A 1 -27.68 -7.55 -13.51
C MET A 1 -26.17 -7.43 -13.39
N ALA A 2 -25.40 -7.99 -14.32
CA ALA A 2 -23.94 -7.91 -14.29
C ALA A 2 -23.46 -6.49 -14.61
N ARG A 3 -22.27 -6.15 -14.17
CA ARG A 3 -21.59 -4.89 -14.47
C ARG A 3 -20.22 -5.11 -15.11
N LEU A 4 -19.94 -4.38 -16.17
CA LEU A 4 -18.59 -4.11 -16.63
C LEU A 4 -18.05 -2.84 -15.97
N ILE A 5 -16.93 -2.94 -15.26
CA ILE A 5 -16.20 -1.80 -14.71
C ILE A 5 -14.95 -1.56 -15.56
N ILE A 6 -14.81 -0.37 -16.14
CA ILE A 6 -13.64 0.02 -16.92
C ILE A 6 -12.77 0.90 -16.04
N VAL A 7 -11.50 0.55 -15.85
CA VAL A 7 -10.53 1.38 -15.13
C VAL A 7 -9.68 2.16 -16.12
N CYS A 8 -9.88 3.47 -16.16
CA CYS A 8 -9.21 4.38 -17.09
C CYS A 8 -8.29 5.35 -16.33
N GLY A 9 -7.06 5.52 -16.81
CA GLY A 9 -6.08 6.40 -16.18
C GLY A 9 -4.70 6.30 -16.82
N MET A 10 -3.90 7.34 -16.66
CA MET A 10 -2.51 7.34 -17.13
C MET A 10 -1.67 6.25 -16.44
N THR A 11 -0.59 5.80 -17.08
CA THR A 11 0.41 4.94 -16.40
C THR A 11 0.90 5.61 -15.12
N GLY A 12 0.96 4.86 -14.01
CA GLY A 12 1.30 5.42 -12.68
C GLY A 12 0.13 6.07 -11.91
N SER A 13 -1.07 6.16 -12.49
CA SER A 13 -2.23 6.76 -11.79
C SER A 13 -2.83 5.87 -10.67
N GLY A 14 -2.49 4.58 -10.63
CA GLY A 14 -3.00 3.62 -9.65
C GLY A 14 -4.08 2.65 -10.18
N LYS A 15 -4.20 2.49 -11.50
CA LYS A 15 -5.17 1.58 -12.14
C LYS A 15 -5.18 0.18 -11.54
N THR A 16 -4.00 -0.42 -11.39
CA THR A 16 -3.84 -1.78 -10.84
C THR A 16 -4.37 -1.88 -9.43
N THR A 17 -4.12 -0.88 -8.58
CA THR A 17 -4.66 -0.82 -7.21
C THR A 17 -6.18 -0.73 -7.21
N ALA A 18 -6.76 0.15 -8.04
CA ALA A 18 -8.21 0.27 -8.16
C ALA A 18 -8.85 -1.03 -8.69
N ALA A 19 -8.29 -1.63 -9.73
CA ALA A 19 -8.79 -2.87 -10.33
C ALA A 19 -8.69 -4.06 -9.35
N ARG A 20 -7.59 -4.18 -8.59
CA ARG A 20 -7.44 -5.20 -7.54
C ARG A 20 -8.47 -5.02 -6.43
N ARG A 21 -8.78 -3.78 -6.05
CA ARG A 21 -9.83 -3.50 -5.06
C ARG A 21 -11.22 -3.90 -5.55
N ILE A 22 -11.54 -3.58 -6.80
CA ILE A 22 -12.82 -3.99 -7.42
C ILE A 22 -12.89 -5.53 -7.50
N ALA A 23 -11.78 -6.19 -7.81
CA ALA A 23 -11.70 -7.64 -7.84
C ALA A 23 -11.89 -8.29 -6.46
N ALA A 24 -11.28 -7.71 -5.42
CA ALA A 24 -11.44 -8.16 -4.04
C ALA A 24 -12.90 -8.06 -3.55
N ALA A 25 -13.70 -7.17 -4.14
CA ALA A 25 -15.14 -7.06 -3.88
C ALA A 25 -16.01 -8.06 -4.67
N GLY A 26 -15.40 -8.95 -5.47
CA GLY A 26 -16.09 -10.06 -6.14
C GLY A 26 -16.12 -10.01 -7.67
N ALA A 27 -15.57 -8.95 -8.29
CA ALA A 27 -15.46 -8.89 -9.76
C ALA A 27 -14.29 -9.73 -10.28
N VAL A 28 -14.40 -10.24 -11.51
CA VAL A 28 -13.29 -10.90 -12.20
C VAL A 28 -12.41 -9.84 -12.87
N ARG A 29 -11.10 -9.83 -12.59
CA ARG A 29 -10.15 -8.86 -13.16
C ARG A 29 -9.53 -9.35 -14.46
N MET A 30 -9.62 -8.53 -15.49
CA MET A 30 -8.98 -8.71 -16.79
C MET A 30 -7.81 -7.73 -16.90
N CYS A 31 -6.59 -8.24 -16.72
CA CYS A 31 -5.35 -7.49 -16.84
C CYS A 31 -4.42 -8.20 -17.82
N PRO A 32 -4.10 -7.62 -18.98
CA PRO A 32 -3.26 -8.27 -20.00
C PRO A 32 -1.85 -8.52 -19.46
N ASP A 33 -1.28 -7.58 -18.71
CA ASP A 33 0.07 -7.70 -18.12
C ASP A 33 0.23 -8.96 -17.26
N ASP A 34 -0.79 -9.31 -16.46
CA ASP A 34 -0.74 -10.51 -15.61
C ASP A 34 -0.71 -11.79 -16.46
N TRP A 35 -1.48 -11.83 -17.54
CA TRP A 35 -1.52 -12.98 -18.46
C TRP A 35 -0.20 -13.09 -19.25
N MET A 36 0.31 -11.96 -19.75
CA MET A 36 1.61 -11.88 -20.43
C MET A 36 2.75 -12.37 -19.53
N ARG A 37 2.85 -11.85 -18.29
CA ARG A 37 3.86 -12.30 -17.32
C ARG A 37 3.75 -13.80 -17.03
N SER A 38 2.54 -14.30 -16.78
CA SER A 38 2.32 -15.72 -16.49
C SER A 38 2.71 -16.65 -17.66
N ALA A 39 2.61 -16.14 -18.89
CA ALA A 39 2.99 -16.84 -20.10
C ALA A 39 4.47 -16.63 -20.50
N GLY A 40 5.23 -15.81 -19.76
CA GLY A 40 6.61 -15.45 -20.09
C GLY A 40 6.74 -14.59 -21.37
N ILE A 41 5.70 -13.82 -21.70
CA ILE A 41 5.66 -12.92 -22.86
C ILE A 41 6.17 -11.54 -22.44
N ASP A 42 6.98 -10.91 -23.30
CA ASP A 42 7.44 -9.54 -23.11
C ASP A 42 6.25 -8.56 -23.07
N LEU A 43 6.20 -7.72 -22.03
CA LEU A 43 5.12 -6.74 -21.81
C LEU A 43 5.00 -5.69 -22.92
N TRP A 44 6.08 -5.50 -23.70
CA TRP A 44 6.13 -4.59 -24.84
C TRP A 44 5.73 -5.24 -26.19
N ASP A 45 5.39 -6.54 -26.20
CA ASP A 45 4.87 -7.19 -27.40
C ASP A 45 3.40 -6.79 -27.64
N GLU A 46 3.20 -5.77 -28.48
CA GLU A 46 1.88 -5.24 -28.83
C GLU A 46 0.98 -6.27 -29.54
N ASN A 47 1.55 -7.17 -30.35
CA ASN A 47 0.78 -8.20 -31.04
C ASN A 47 0.25 -9.23 -30.05
N ALA A 48 1.10 -9.70 -29.14
CA ALA A 48 0.70 -10.64 -28.11
C ALA A 48 -0.32 -10.01 -27.16
N ARG A 49 -0.13 -8.73 -26.80
CA ARG A 49 -1.09 -7.95 -26.00
C ARG A 49 -2.46 -7.90 -26.68
N ALA A 50 -2.54 -7.51 -27.95
CA ALA A 50 -3.79 -7.43 -28.70
C ALA A 50 -4.53 -8.78 -28.79
N LEU A 51 -3.78 -9.89 -28.96
CA LEU A 51 -4.35 -11.23 -28.92
C LEU A 51 -4.92 -11.58 -27.53
N ILE A 52 -4.19 -11.25 -26.47
CA ILE A 52 -4.64 -11.48 -25.09
C ILE A 52 -5.88 -10.66 -24.77
N GLU A 53 -5.91 -9.39 -25.11
CA GLU A 53 -7.08 -8.51 -24.89
C GLU A 53 -8.29 -9.02 -25.67
N THR A 54 -8.11 -9.52 -26.90
CA THR A 54 -9.18 -10.19 -27.66
C THR A 54 -9.75 -11.40 -26.89
N GLN A 55 -8.90 -12.23 -26.30
CA GLN A 55 -9.35 -13.38 -25.50
C GLN A 55 -10.00 -12.95 -24.18
N GLN A 56 -9.45 -11.95 -23.49
CA GLN A 56 -10.03 -11.38 -22.27
C GLN A 56 -11.41 -10.78 -22.57
N TRP A 57 -11.59 -10.14 -23.72
CA TRP A 57 -12.89 -9.63 -24.14
C TRP A 57 -13.90 -10.75 -24.40
N ALA A 58 -13.51 -11.80 -25.13
CA ALA A 58 -14.38 -12.94 -25.39
C ALA A 58 -14.82 -13.63 -24.09
N LEU A 59 -13.92 -13.75 -23.10
CA LEU A 59 -14.24 -14.28 -21.78
C LEU A 59 -15.13 -13.31 -20.96
N THR A 60 -14.84 -12.02 -21.00
CA THR A 60 -15.64 -10.96 -20.34
C THR A 60 -17.09 -11.03 -20.77
N GLN A 61 -17.35 -11.09 -22.08
CA GLN A 61 -18.71 -11.21 -22.60
C GLN A 61 -19.43 -12.47 -22.11
N GLN A 62 -18.72 -13.59 -21.95
CA GLN A 62 -19.30 -14.82 -21.39
C GLN A 62 -19.63 -14.69 -19.90
N LEU A 63 -18.77 -14.04 -19.12
CA LEU A 63 -18.96 -13.81 -17.69
C LEU A 63 -20.14 -12.85 -17.43
N LEU A 64 -20.21 -11.74 -18.17
CA LEU A 64 -21.30 -10.76 -18.05
C LEU A 64 -22.67 -11.39 -18.35
N ARG A 65 -22.77 -12.22 -19.40
CA ARG A 65 -24.00 -12.96 -19.73
C ARG A 65 -24.42 -13.97 -18.65
N ARG A 66 -23.49 -14.39 -17.78
CA ARG A 66 -23.75 -15.29 -16.66
C ARG A 66 -24.03 -14.55 -15.34
N GLY A 67 -24.10 -13.22 -15.37
CA GLY A 67 -24.38 -12.42 -14.17
C GLY A 67 -23.13 -12.11 -13.33
N THR A 68 -21.92 -12.30 -13.86
CA THR A 68 -20.67 -12.04 -13.14
C THR A 68 -20.11 -10.66 -13.50
N ASP A 69 -19.78 -9.86 -12.49
CA ASP A 69 -19.14 -8.56 -12.68
C ASP A 69 -17.70 -8.73 -13.14
N VAL A 70 -17.26 -7.87 -14.05
CA VAL A 70 -15.91 -7.90 -14.62
C VAL A 70 -15.29 -6.52 -14.53
N VAL A 71 -14.03 -6.44 -14.12
CA VAL A 71 -13.22 -5.22 -14.18
C VAL A 71 -12.15 -5.36 -15.26
N ILE A 72 -12.15 -4.42 -16.21
CA ILE A 72 -11.16 -4.29 -17.27
C ILE A 72 -10.08 -3.29 -16.84
N GLU A 73 -8.82 -3.73 -16.89
CA GLU A 73 -7.63 -2.92 -16.64
C GLU A 73 -6.73 -2.89 -17.88
N TRP A 74 -7.25 -2.40 -19.01
CA TRP A 74 -6.54 -2.41 -20.31
C TRP A 74 -5.83 -1.10 -20.65
N GLY A 75 -5.65 -0.19 -19.70
CA GLY A 75 -5.18 1.16 -20.00
C GLY A 75 -6.27 2.04 -20.63
N THR A 76 -7.01 1.52 -21.63
CA THR A 76 -8.18 2.15 -22.30
C THR A 76 -8.03 3.67 -22.48
N TRP A 77 -6.93 4.06 -23.12
CA TRP A 77 -6.49 5.46 -23.22
C TRP A 77 -7.31 6.23 -24.26
N ALA A 78 -7.64 5.57 -25.37
CA ALA A 78 -8.39 6.20 -26.44
C ALA A 78 -9.89 6.13 -26.15
N LYS A 79 -10.62 7.15 -26.58
CA LYS A 79 -12.06 7.24 -26.37
C LYS A 79 -12.81 6.14 -27.12
N ASP A 80 -12.37 5.81 -28.33
CA ASP A 80 -12.98 4.77 -29.16
C ASP A 80 -12.90 3.37 -28.52
N GLU A 81 -11.81 3.06 -27.82
CA GLU A 81 -11.69 1.83 -27.00
C GLU A 81 -12.78 1.76 -25.92
N ARG A 82 -13.04 2.89 -25.24
CA ARG A 82 -14.06 2.98 -24.20
C ARG A 82 -15.47 2.96 -24.77
N ASP A 83 -15.69 3.63 -25.89
CA ASP A 83 -16.97 3.65 -26.62
C ASP A 83 -17.35 2.23 -27.06
N ALA A 84 -16.42 1.46 -27.62
CA ALA A 84 -16.67 0.09 -28.05
C ALA A 84 -17.14 -0.82 -26.89
N LEU A 85 -16.54 -0.67 -25.70
CA LEU A 85 -16.95 -1.40 -24.49
C LEU A 85 -18.32 -0.93 -23.97
N HIS A 86 -18.55 0.38 -23.96
CA HIS A 86 -19.80 1.00 -23.54
C HIS A 86 -20.98 0.59 -24.43
N ASP A 87 -20.84 0.78 -25.75
CA ASP A 87 -21.86 0.47 -26.75
C ASP A 87 -22.26 -1.00 -26.70
N TRP A 88 -21.28 -1.89 -26.53
CA TRP A 88 -21.56 -3.32 -26.36
C TRP A 88 -22.42 -3.57 -25.12
N CYS A 89 -22.09 -2.97 -23.97
CA CYS A 89 -22.85 -3.17 -22.74
C CYS A 89 -24.28 -2.63 -22.88
N ARG A 90 -24.45 -1.45 -23.49
CA ARG A 90 -25.77 -0.85 -23.75
C ARG A 90 -26.63 -1.73 -24.67
N ALA A 91 -26.04 -2.35 -25.68
CA ALA A 91 -26.74 -3.25 -26.59
C ALA A 91 -27.15 -4.59 -25.93
N HIS A 92 -26.54 -4.97 -24.80
CA HIS A 92 -26.74 -6.26 -24.15
C HIS A 92 -27.37 -6.17 -22.75
N ASP A 93 -27.90 -5.00 -22.37
CA ASP A 93 -28.51 -4.75 -21.05
C ASP A 93 -27.56 -5.13 -19.90
N VAL A 94 -26.30 -4.71 -20.03
CA VAL A 94 -25.25 -4.85 -19.01
C VAL A 94 -24.95 -3.46 -18.45
N LEU A 95 -24.83 -3.35 -17.12
CA LEU A 95 -24.40 -2.09 -16.51
C LEU A 95 -22.95 -1.81 -16.88
N VAL A 96 -22.62 -0.57 -17.18
CA VAL A 96 -21.26 -0.17 -17.54
C VAL A 96 -20.84 1.06 -16.77
N SER A 97 -19.73 0.96 -16.05
CA SER A 97 -19.21 2.03 -15.19
C SER A 97 -17.77 2.35 -15.55
N LEU A 98 -17.42 3.63 -15.54
CA LEU A 98 -16.06 4.12 -15.80
C LEU A 98 -15.44 4.66 -14.51
N VAL A 99 -14.41 3.98 -14.02
CA VAL A 99 -13.57 4.44 -12.92
C VAL A 99 -12.40 5.22 -13.51
N HIS A 100 -12.54 6.55 -13.56
CA HIS A 100 -11.50 7.45 -14.04
C HIS A 100 -10.57 7.86 -12.89
N LEU A 101 -9.28 7.56 -13.03
CA LEU A 101 -8.22 8.00 -12.12
C LEU A 101 -7.53 9.24 -12.67
N ASP A 102 -8.12 10.39 -12.38
CA ASP A 102 -7.58 11.71 -12.74
C ASP A 102 -6.45 12.11 -11.77
N VAL A 103 -5.20 11.94 -12.21
CA VAL A 103 -4.00 12.23 -11.43
C VAL A 103 -3.13 13.20 -12.21
N GLU A 104 -2.70 14.26 -11.52
CA GLU A 104 -1.86 15.29 -12.10
C GLU A 104 -0.51 14.71 -12.57
N PRO A 105 0.02 15.10 -13.75
CA PRO A 105 1.24 14.54 -14.32
C PRO A 105 2.47 14.61 -13.40
N GLY A 106 2.69 15.69 -12.65
CA GLY A 106 3.75 15.81 -11.66
C GLY A 106 3.69 14.71 -10.59
N GLU A 107 2.50 14.42 -10.07
CA GLU A 107 2.29 13.31 -9.12
C GLU A 107 2.54 11.93 -9.76
N ILE A 108 2.13 11.73 -11.02
CA ILE A 108 2.44 10.49 -11.76
C ILE A 108 3.95 10.27 -11.83
N ARG A 109 4.71 11.30 -12.23
CA ARG A 109 6.18 11.22 -12.32
C ARG A 109 6.79 10.90 -10.95
N ARG A 110 6.34 11.55 -9.88
CA ARG A 110 6.80 11.28 -8.51
C ARG A 110 6.59 9.82 -8.11
N ARG A 111 5.40 9.26 -8.39
CA ARG A 111 5.08 7.85 -8.10
C ARG A 111 5.96 6.88 -8.89
N LEU A 112 6.16 7.15 -10.18
CA LEU A 112 7.01 6.32 -11.03
C LEU A 112 8.48 6.36 -10.60
N SER A 113 9.01 7.52 -10.20
CA SER A 113 10.37 7.62 -9.64
C SER A 113 10.58 6.70 -8.44
N SER A 114 9.59 6.61 -7.54
CA SER A 114 9.65 5.70 -6.40
C SER A 114 9.54 4.25 -6.86
N ARG A 115 8.51 3.91 -7.64
CA ARG A 115 8.23 2.52 -8.09
C ARG A 115 9.38 1.93 -8.92
N ASN A 116 10.01 2.73 -9.78
CA ASN A 116 11.11 2.27 -10.63
C ASN A 116 12.36 1.89 -9.82
N THR A 117 12.45 2.30 -8.55
CA THR A 117 13.53 1.87 -7.63
C THR A 117 13.20 0.59 -6.87
N GLU A 118 11.96 0.09 -6.97
CA GLU A 118 11.53 -1.11 -6.26
C GLU A 118 12.02 -2.39 -6.97
N PRO A 119 12.63 -3.35 -6.24
CA PRO A 119 13.06 -4.61 -6.82
C PRO A 119 11.89 -5.43 -7.40
N GLY A 120 12.04 -5.92 -8.64
CA GLY A 120 11.07 -6.80 -9.30
C GLY A 120 10.03 -6.09 -10.17
N GLU A 121 9.97 -4.75 -10.13
CA GLU A 121 9.14 -3.97 -11.04
C GLU A 121 9.84 -3.76 -12.39
N THR A 122 9.08 -3.79 -13.49
CA THR A 122 9.59 -3.38 -14.81
C THR A 122 9.63 -1.86 -14.86
N PRO A 123 10.81 -1.22 -14.99
CA PRO A 123 10.91 0.23 -14.96
C PRO A 123 10.14 0.87 -16.11
N ILE A 124 9.38 1.91 -15.79
CA ILE A 124 8.62 2.68 -16.77
C ILE A 124 9.36 4.00 -17.01
N PRO A 125 9.85 4.26 -18.23
CA PRO A 125 10.56 5.51 -18.53
C PRO A 125 9.65 6.73 -18.29
N ILE A 126 10.12 7.67 -17.46
CA ILE A 126 9.33 8.84 -17.02
C ILE A 126 9.14 9.84 -18.16
N ASP A 127 10.10 9.91 -19.06
CA ASP A 127 10.09 10.73 -20.28
C ASP A 127 8.98 10.31 -21.25
N LEU A 128 8.67 9.01 -21.35
CA LEU A 128 7.57 8.52 -22.19
C LEU A 128 6.19 8.99 -21.71
N ILE A 129 6.04 9.38 -20.45
CA ILE A 129 4.76 9.86 -19.91
C ILE A 129 4.29 11.11 -20.64
N ASP A 130 5.20 12.03 -20.97
CA ASP A 130 4.85 13.28 -21.64
C ASP A 130 4.47 13.03 -23.10
N GLU A 131 5.13 12.08 -23.75
CA GLU A 131 4.78 11.62 -25.09
C GLU A 131 3.39 10.95 -25.10
N TRP A 132 3.09 10.11 -24.10
CA TRP A 132 1.80 9.46 -23.99
C TRP A 132 0.65 10.43 -23.68
N ILE A 133 0.89 11.41 -22.81
CA ILE A 133 -0.06 12.49 -22.53
C ILE A 133 -0.31 13.33 -23.77
N ALA A 134 0.72 13.64 -24.55
CA ALA A 134 0.61 14.46 -25.76
C ALA A 134 0.04 13.72 -26.98
N GLY A 135 0.10 12.39 -26.98
CA GLY A 135 -0.32 11.55 -28.10
C GLY A 135 -1.59 10.72 -27.80
N PRO A 136 -1.44 9.44 -27.42
CA PRO A 136 -2.55 8.48 -27.34
C PRO A 136 -3.53 8.70 -26.17
N TRP A 137 -3.17 9.46 -25.13
CA TRP A 137 -4.05 9.67 -23.98
C TRP A 137 -5.21 10.62 -24.28
N GLN A 138 -6.43 10.13 -24.14
CA GLN A 138 -7.66 10.92 -24.29
C GLN A 138 -8.45 10.86 -22.97
N PRO A 139 -8.23 11.81 -22.03
CA PRO A 139 -8.88 11.77 -20.72
C PRO A 139 -10.41 11.85 -20.88
N PRO A 140 -11.19 11.05 -20.12
CA PRO A 140 -12.65 11.10 -20.15
C PRO A 140 -13.19 12.50 -19.86
N THR A 141 -14.09 12.98 -20.71
CA THR A 141 -14.77 14.28 -20.50
C THR A 141 -15.95 14.13 -19.54
N ALA A 142 -16.46 15.24 -19.00
CA ALA A 142 -17.66 15.23 -18.16
C ALA A 142 -18.88 14.66 -18.91
N ASP A 143 -19.06 15.00 -20.18
CA ASP A 143 -20.14 14.49 -21.02
C ASP A 143 -20.01 12.99 -21.26
N GLU A 144 -18.79 12.50 -21.48
CA GLU A 144 -18.51 11.08 -21.61
C GLU A 144 -18.85 10.34 -20.31
N LEU A 145 -18.35 10.81 -19.16
CA LEU A 145 -18.59 10.22 -17.84
C LEU A 145 -20.09 10.15 -17.50
N ALA A 146 -20.88 11.15 -17.90
CA ALA A 146 -22.33 11.18 -17.70
C ALA A 146 -23.08 10.07 -18.45
N THR A 147 -22.45 9.43 -19.44
CA THR A 147 -23.04 8.28 -20.16
C THR A 147 -22.85 6.95 -19.45
N PHE A 148 -22.03 6.87 -18.40
CA PHE A 148 -21.76 5.65 -17.64
C PHE A 148 -22.65 5.54 -16.40
N ASP A 149 -22.93 4.31 -15.98
CA ASP A 149 -23.71 4.05 -14.77
C ASP A 149 -22.87 4.35 -13.51
N PRO A 150 -23.44 4.99 -12.48
CA PRO A 150 -22.73 5.27 -11.23
C PRO A 150 -22.12 4.01 -10.59
N PHE A 151 -20.95 4.19 -9.98
CA PHE A 151 -20.23 3.13 -9.30
C PHE A 151 -19.55 3.65 -8.03
N ASP A 152 -19.93 3.06 -6.90
CA ASP A 152 -19.28 3.32 -5.63
C ASP A 152 -18.05 2.42 -5.52
N MET A 153 -16.87 3.02 -5.50
CA MET A 153 -15.64 2.29 -5.27
C MET A 153 -15.69 1.55 -3.93
N PRO A 154 -15.36 0.25 -3.88
CA PRO A 154 -15.22 -0.44 -2.61
C PRO A 154 -14.21 0.29 -1.70
N PRO A 155 -14.35 0.22 -0.37
CA PRO A 155 -13.36 0.76 0.55
C PRO A 155 -12.03 0.01 0.38
N PRO A 156 -10.88 0.65 0.66
CA PRO A 156 -9.60 -0.04 0.65
C PRO A 156 -9.61 -1.21 1.63
N THR A 157 -9.06 -2.34 1.20
CA THR A 157 -8.83 -3.49 2.06
C THR A 157 -7.36 -3.60 2.41
N TYR A 158 -7.10 -3.80 3.70
CA TYR A 158 -5.74 -3.95 4.22
C TYR A 158 -5.59 -5.35 4.82
N ILE A 159 -4.48 -6.00 4.53
CA ILE A 159 -4.12 -7.28 5.13
C ILE A 159 -3.07 -7.02 6.20
N SER A 160 -3.46 -7.23 7.46
CA SER A 160 -2.52 -7.28 8.59
C SER A 160 -2.03 -8.70 8.74
N ARG A 161 -0.72 -8.93 8.57
CA ARG A 161 -0.10 -10.24 8.66
C ARG A 161 1.20 -10.20 9.45
N ARG A 162 1.65 -11.37 9.90
CA ARG A 162 2.99 -11.53 10.45
C ARG A 162 4.04 -11.22 9.37
N TRP A 163 5.15 -10.66 9.81
CA TRP A 163 6.30 -10.39 8.95
C TRP A 163 6.89 -11.65 8.30
N GLN A 164 7.56 -11.44 7.19
CA GLN A 164 8.35 -12.44 6.44
C GLN A 164 9.75 -11.87 6.18
N VAL A 165 10.70 -12.72 5.78
CA VAL A 165 12.10 -12.29 5.53
C VAL A 165 12.16 -11.13 4.52
N ASP A 166 11.31 -11.15 3.50
CA ASP A 166 11.26 -10.10 2.47
C ASP A 166 10.70 -8.76 2.98
N ASP A 167 10.15 -8.70 4.20
CA ASP A 167 9.72 -7.44 4.83
C ASP A 167 10.85 -6.74 5.58
N ILE A 168 12.01 -7.39 5.81
CA ILE A 168 13.13 -6.80 6.56
C ILE A 168 13.54 -5.42 5.99
N PRO A 169 13.71 -5.22 4.66
CA PRO A 169 14.02 -3.89 4.12
C PRO A 169 12.99 -2.83 4.52
N PHE A 170 11.71 -3.19 4.56
CA PHE A 170 10.64 -2.29 4.96
C PHE A 170 10.61 -2.04 6.47
N LEU A 171 11.06 -2.98 7.30
CA LEU A 171 11.25 -2.72 8.73
C LEU A 171 12.29 -1.62 8.96
N TRP A 172 13.37 -1.60 8.16
CA TRP A 172 14.35 -0.50 8.19
C TRP A 172 13.76 0.84 7.77
N ASP A 173 12.86 0.85 6.77
CA ASP A 173 12.07 2.03 6.43
C ASP A 173 11.21 2.49 7.61
N VAL A 174 10.56 1.55 8.29
CA VAL A 174 9.70 1.83 9.44
C VAL A 174 10.50 2.40 10.61
N LEU A 175 11.69 1.86 10.89
CA LEU A 175 12.61 2.42 11.89
C LEU A 175 12.97 3.86 11.54
N TYR A 176 13.35 4.15 10.30
CA TYR A 176 13.60 5.52 9.86
C TYR A 176 12.38 6.43 9.99
N LEU A 177 11.20 5.95 9.57
CA LEU A 177 9.93 6.71 9.64
C LEU A 177 9.44 6.94 11.08
N SER A 178 9.92 6.15 12.04
CA SER A 178 9.60 6.31 13.46
C SER A 178 10.39 7.44 14.13
N ILE A 179 11.47 7.93 13.50
CA ILE A 179 12.23 9.08 13.98
C ILE A 179 11.34 10.32 13.91
N HIS A 180 11.00 10.88 15.08
CA HIS A 180 10.19 12.08 15.13
C HIS A 180 11.00 13.30 14.71
N VAL A 181 10.60 13.93 13.60
CA VAL A 181 11.18 15.20 13.12
C VAL A 181 10.27 16.32 13.60
N ARG A 182 10.79 17.17 14.49
CA ARG A 182 10.06 18.32 15.04
C ARG A 182 9.84 19.41 13.99
N ASP A 183 8.80 20.20 14.19
CA ASP A 183 8.43 21.27 13.27
C ASP A 183 9.60 22.24 13.03
N GLY A 184 9.90 22.50 11.76
CA GLY A 184 10.99 23.38 11.33
C GLY A 184 12.35 22.69 11.15
N ASN A 185 12.47 21.40 11.50
CA ASN A 185 13.68 20.63 11.27
C ASN A 185 13.61 19.83 9.97
N GLU A 186 14.76 19.62 9.33
CA GLU A 186 14.89 18.68 8.22
C GLU A 186 15.03 17.25 8.75
N PRO A 187 14.48 16.24 8.05
CA PRO A 187 14.72 14.85 8.40
C PRO A 187 16.22 14.52 8.24
N PRO A 188 16.78 13.69 9.15
CA PRO A 188 18.18 13.30 9.05
C PRO A 188 18.42 12.47 7.78
N PRO A 189 19.67 12.44 7.25
CA PRO A 189 19.99 11.56 6.14
C PRO A 189 19.78 10.09 6.53
N ARG A 190 19.39 9.25 5.56
CA ARG A 190 19.11 7.82 5.80
C ARG A 190 20.29 7.04 6.39
N THR A 191 21.53 7.52 6.20
CA THR A 191 22.74 6.97 6.82
C THR A 191 22.70 6.99 8.36
N ILE A 192 21.77 7.72 8.98
CA ILE A 192 21.55 7.63 10.43
C ILE A 192 21.22 6.21 10.90
N LEU A 193 20.63 5.37 10.02
CA LEU A 193 20.36 3.96 10.32
C LEU A 193 21.63 3.11 10.48
N ASP A 194 22.78 3.59 10.05
CA ASP A 194 24.07 2.91 10.24
C ASP A 194 24.62 3.11 11.65
N ASP A 195 24.13 4.12 12.38
CA ASP A 195 24.48 4.35 13.79
C ASP A 195 24.06 3.14 14.62
N HIS A 196 24.96 2.68 15.49
CA HIS A 196 24.72 1.56 16.39
C HIS A 196 23.43 1.73 17.18
N ALA A 197 23.15 2.95 17.65
CA ALA A 197 21.99 3.26 18.47
C ALA A 197 20.65 3.00 17.75
N LEU A 198 20.60 3.06 16.42
CA LEU A 198 19.40 2.70 15.63
C LEU A 198 19.52 1.30 15.06
N ALA A 199 20.70 0.96 14.53
CA ALA A 199 20.91 -0.31 13.84
C ALA A 199 20.61 -1.53 14.74
N HIS A 200 20.83 -1.40 16.04
CA HIS A 200 20.62 -2.49 16.99
C HIS A 200 19.14 -2.94 17.10
N TYR A 201 18.16 -2.17 16.60
CA TYR A 201 16.75 -2.58 16.59
C TYR A 201 16.46 -3.66 15.54
N LEU A 202 17.20 -3.66 14.42
CA LEU A 202 16.87 -4.49 13.25
C LEU A 202 18.05 -5.28 12.68
N ARG A 203 19.27 -5.03 13.16
CA ARG A 203 20.43 -5.86 12.77
C ARG A 203 20.17 -7.31 13.15
N ASP A 204 20.35 -8.20 12.17
CA ASP A 204 20.09 -9.65 12.29
C ASP A 204 18.68 -9.98 12.83
N PHE A 205 17.66 -9.20 12.44
CA PHE A 205 16.26 -9.42 12.86
C PHE A 205 15.72 -10.83 12.61
N GLY A 206 14.99 -11.35 13.60
CA GLY A 206 14.50 -12.72 13.67
C GLY A 206 15.42 -13.69 14.42
N ARG A 207 16.53 -13.21 14.99
CA ARG A 207 17.50 -14.04 15.72
C ARG A 207 17.58 -13.73 17.22
N PHE A 208 17.04 -12.59 17.65
CA PHE A 208 17.13 -12.16 19.06
C PHE A 208 15.81 -12.38 19.81
N PRO A 209 15.86 -12.48 21.15
CA PRO A 209 14.66 -12.52 21.97
C PRO A 209 13.75 -11.32 21.69
N GLY A 210 12.45 -11.57 21.68
CA GLY A 210 11.46 -10.51 21.41
C GLY A 210 11.29 -10.15 19.93
N ASP A 211 12.15 -10.62 19.01
CA ASP A 211 12.01 -10.34 17.58
C ASP A 211 10.68 -10.87 17.02
N ASP A 212 9.73 -9.98 16.80
CA ASP A 212 8.52 -10.23 16.03
C ASP A 212 8.06 -8.95 15.35
N ALA A 213 7.25 -9.09 14.31
CA ALA A 213 6.67 -7.94 13.64
C ALA A 213 5.31 -8.26 13.01
N GLN A 214 4.49 -7.23 12.92
CA GLN A 214 3.25 -7.20 12.18
C GLN A 214 3.40 -6.19 11.04
N VAL A 215 2.95 -6.56 9.84
CA VAL A 215 3.01 -5.73 8.64
C VAL A 215 1.60 -5.60 8.07
N VAL A 216 1.21 -4.38 7.71
CA VAL A 216 0.00 -4.10 6.96
C VAL A 216 0.36 -3.87 5.51
N VAL A 217 -0.26 -4.62 4.61
CA VAL A 217 -0.15 -4.46 3.16
C VAL A 217 -1.50 -4.09 2.54
N ASP A 218 -1.48 -3.37 1.43
CA ASP A 218 -2.67 -3.08 0.63
C ASP A 218 -2.99 -4.22 -0.37
N GLU A 219 -4.01 -4.01 -1.20
CA GLU A 219 -4.44 -4.98 -2.22
C GLU A 219 -3.38 -5.23 -3.29
N SER A 220 -2.41 -4.32 -3.43
CA SER A 220 -1.29 -4.47 -4.36
C SER A 220 -0.10 -5.21 -3.77
N GLY A 221 -0.11 -5.50 -2.47
CA GLY A 221 1.02 -6.05 -1.73
C GLY A 221 2.00 -4.98 -1.25
N THR A 222 1.70 -3.69 -1.47
CA THR A 222 2.53 -2.58 -0.99
C THR A 222 2.46 -2.52 0.53
N ARG A 223 3.62 -2.44 1.18
CA ARG A 223 3.70 -2.34 2.64
C ARG A 223 3.39 -0.92 3.09
N LEU A 224 2.40 -0.78 3.96
CA LEU A 224 1.88 0.52 4.40
C LEU A 224 2.28 0.86 5.84
N ALA A 225 2.45 -0.15 6.68
CA ALA A 225 2.85 0.03 8.07
C ALA A 225 3.51 -1.23 8.59
N ALA A 226 4.42 -1.07 9.55
CA ALA A 226 4.86 -2.16 10.38
C ALA A 226 4.93 -1.73 11.84
N ALA A 227 4.78 -2.71 12.72
CA ALA A 227 5.17 -2.65 14.11
C ALA A 227 6.13 -3.83 14.31
N PHE A 228 7.32 -3.56 14.81
CA PHE A 228 8.30 -4.59 15.18
C PHE A 228 8.63 -4.47 16.66
N SER A 229 9.15 -5.54 17.23
CA SER A 229 9.60 -5.55 18.61
C SER A 229 10.88 -6.34 18.77
N ARG A 230 11.66 -6.00 19.81
CA ARG A 230 12.93 -6.67 20.16
C ARG A 230 13.25 -6.44 21.64
N CYS A 231 13.77 -7.45 22.33
CA CYS A 231 14.38 -7.25 23.64
C CYS A 231 15.79 -6.65 23.48
N THR A 232 16.06 -5.54 24.16
CA THR A 232 17.39 -4.92 24.27
C THR A 232 18.03 -5.29 25.61
N THR A 233 19.37 -5.18 25.73
CA THR A 233 20.09 -5.53 26.96
C THR A 233 20.36 -4.29 27.81
N ALA A 234 20.67 -4.46 29.10
CA ALA A 234 21.01 -3.34 29.97
C ALA A 234 22.32 -2.63 29.53
N GLU A 235 23.23 -3.36 28.88
CA GLU A 235 24.48 -2.85 28.33
C GLU A 235 24.32 -2.14 26.98
N ASP A 236 23.19 -2.36 26.29
CA ASP A 236 22.86 -1.76 25.00
C ASP A 236 21.35 -1.47 24.93
N PRO A 237 20.86 -0.56 25.79
CA PRO A 237 19.43 -0.30 25.92
C PRO A 237 18.91 0.49 24.73
N GLY A 238 17.69 0.18 24.31
CA GLY A 238 16.92 1.06 23.42
C GLY A 238 16.31 2.24 24.19
N TRP A 239 15.75 3.21 23.48
CA TRP A 239 15.14 4.41 24.06
C TRP A 239 13.93 4.11 24.96
N GLY A 240 13.22 3.02 24.70
CA GLY A 240 12.08 2.56 25.49
C GLY A 240 12.42 1.40 26.42
N HIS A 241 13.70 1.17 26.72
CA HIS A 241 14.13 0.01 27.52
C HIS A 241 13.57 0.07 28.94
N VAL A 242 12.91 -1.02 29.35
CA VAL A 242 12.42 -1.20 30.73
C VAL A 242 13.17 -2.34 31.43
N SER A 243 13.34 -3.47 30.76
CA SER A 243 14.15 -4.60 31.25
C SER A 243 14.51 -5.54 30.09
N PRO A 244 15.53 -6.42 30.25
CA PRO A 244 15.92 -7.36 29.20
C PRO A 244 14.85 -8.36 28.75
N ASP A 245 13.80 -8.57 29.55
CA ASP A 245 12.71 -9.50 29.25
C ASP A 245 11.48 -8.82 28.62
N ILE A 246 11.50 -7.48 28.50
CA ILE A 246 10.39 -6.71 27.92
C ILE A 246 10.83 -6.23 26.54
N PRO A 247 10.17 -6.71 25.47
CA PRO A 247 10.49 -6.25 24.12
C PRO A 247 10.02 -4.81 23.91
N GLU A 248 10.87 -4.04 23.23
CA GLU A 248 10.62 -2.65 22.89
C GLU A 248 10.04 -2.56 21.48
N LEU A 249 8.99 -1.76 21.32
CA LEU A 249 8.24 -1.53 20.09
C LEU A 249 8.85 -0.38 19.27
N GLY A 250 9.06 -0.64 17.98
CA GLY A 250 9.18 0.41 16.96
C GLY A 250 8.06 0.27 15.92
N MET A 251 7.45 1.39 15.51
CA MET A 251 6.38 1.34 14.50
C MET A 251 6.23 2.63 13.72
N ALA A 252 5.70 2.51 12.50
CA ALA A 252 5.36 3.65 11.66
C ALA A 252 4.31 3.27 10.61
N VAL A 253 3.60 4.29 10.14
CA VAL A 253 2.71 4.22 8.97
C VAL A 253 3.27 5.18 7.91
N VAL A 254 3.35 4.73 6.66
CA VAL A 254 3.77 5.55 5.53
C VAL A 254 2.91 6.82 5.45
N ALA A 255 3.51 7.94 5.08
CA ALA A 255 2.86 9.26 5.18
C ALA A 255 1.52 9.33 4.44
N SER A 256 1.40 8.66 3.28
CA SER A 256 0.20 8.61 2.45
C SER A 256 -1.00 7.89 3.07
N HIS A 257 -0.81 7.14 4.17
CA HIS A 257 -1.84 6.29 4.77
C HIS A 257 -2.06 6.54 6.27
N ARG A 258 -1.55 7.66 6.79
CA ARG A 258 -1.78 8.10 8.17
C ARG A 258 -3.24 8.54 8.37
N GLY A 259 -3.73 8.45 9.60
CA GLY A 259 -5.10 8.87 9.94
C GLY A 259 -6.21 7.89 9.50
N MET A 260 -5.87 6.80 8.81
CA MET A 260 -6.84 5.79 8.31
C MET A 260 -7.04 4.60 9.26
N GLY A 261 -6.59 4.72 10.53
CA GLY A 261 -6.68 3.63 11.52
C GLY A 261 -5.64 2.51 11.36
N ILE A 262 -4.79 2.54 10.31
CA ILE A 262 -3.77 1.51 10.05
C ILE A 262 -2.78 1.34 11.20
N GLY A 263 -2.40 2.43 11.90
CA GLY A 263 -1.52 2.35 13.07
C GLY A 263 -2.10 1.47 14.18
N ARG A 264 -3.41 1.58 14.44
CA ARG A 264 -4.09 0.68 15.39
C ARG A 264 -4.12 -0.75 14.85
N LEU A 265 -4.45 -0.93 13.58
CA LEU A 265 -4.54 -2.25 12.94
C LEU A 265 -3.22 -3.04 13.05
N VAL A 266 -2.08 -2.38 12.79
CA VAL A 266 -0.77 -3.04 12.84
C VAL A 266 -0.33 -3.34 14.27
N LEU A 267 -0.53 -2.40 15.20
CA LEU A 267 -0.12 -2.58 16.58
C LEU A 267 -0.97 -3.62 17.31
N THR A 268 -2.29 -3.62 17.13
CA THR A 268 -3.16 -4.66 17.71
C THR A 268 -2.75 -6.05 17.23
N GLY A 269 -2.42 -6.22 15.95
CA GLY A 269 -1.97 -7.52 15.42
C GLY A 269 -0.67 -8.01 16.04
N LEU A 270 0.25 -7.11 16.40
CA LEU A 270 1.46 -7.50 17.15
C LEU A 270 1.14 -7.82 18.61
N LEU A 271 0.30 -7.00 19.26
CA LEU A 271 -0.10 -7.15 20.66
C LEU A 271 -0.83 -8.47 20.97
N GLU A 272 -1.51 -9.05 20.00
CA GLU A 272 -2.13 -10.40 20.14
C GLU A 272 -1.09 -11.48 20.46
N ARG A 273 0.16 -11.31 19.99
CA ARG A 273 1.25 -12.26 20.20
C ARG A 273 2.25 -11.79 21.26
N GLN A 274 2.43 -10.48 21.38
CA GLN A 274 3.31 -9.85 22.38
C GLN A 274 2.50 -8.86 23.22
N PRO A 275 1.79 -9.34 24.25
CA PRO A 275 0.94 -8.48 25.07
C PRO A 275 1.74 -7.56 26.01
N VAL A 276 2.98 -7.92 26.36
CA VAL A 276 3.85 -7.09 27.20
C VAL A 276 4.90 -6.45 26.31
N MET A 277 4.90 -5.12 26.22
CA MET A 277 5.85 -4.34 25.41
C MET A 277 6.09 -2.96 26.03
N SER A 278 7.29 -2.44 25.86
CA SER A 278 7.60 -1.03 26.11
C SER A 278 7.81 -0.26 24.81
N LEU A 279 7.81 1.06 24.88
CA LEU A 279 8.12 1.96 23.77
C LEU A 279 8.65 3.28 24.29
N SER A 280 9.34 4.02 23.42
CA SER A 280 9.63 5.44 23.61
C SER A 280 8.82 6.28 22.61
N VAL A 281 8.29 7.41 23.07
CA VAL A 281 7.51 8.33 22.24
C VAL A 281 7.82 9.78 22.58
N ASP A 282 8.07 10.60 21.56
CA ASP A 282 8.26 12.04 21.74
C ASP A 282 6.98 12.70 22.29
N LEU A 283 7.13 13.59 23.28
CA LEU A 283 6.03 14.25 23.96
C LEU A 283 5.18 15.13 23.02
N GLU A 284 5.77 15.69 21.97
CA GLU A 284 5.11 16.49 20.94
C GLU A 284 4.28 15.62 19.97
N ASN A 285 4.57 14.31 19.89
CA ASN A 285 3.81 13.38 19.05
C ASN A 285 2.49 12.93 19.69
N GLY A 286 1.58 13.88 19.91
CA GLY A 286 0.31 13.65 20.60
C GLY A 286 -0.61 12.64 19.89
N VAL A 287 -0.49 12.46 18.58
CA VAL A 287 -1.27 11.46 17.83
C VAL A 287 -0.82 10.04 18.19
N ALA A 288 0.50 9.78 18.21
CA ALA A 288 1.04 8.47 18.59
C ALA A 288 0.75 8.17 20.07
N ARG A 289 0.93 9.15 20.97
CA ARG A 289 0.62 8.97 22.40
C ARG A 289 -0.81 8.52 22.65
N ARG A 290 -1.80 9.20 22.05
CA ARG A 290 -3.21 8.81 22.17
C ARG A 290 -3.49 7.40 21.65
N LEU A 291 -2.80 6.98 20.58
CA LEU A 291 -2.92 5.61 20.09
C LEU A 291 -2.42 4.62 21.15
N TYR A 292 -1.21 4.82 21.69
CA TYR A 292 -0.61 3.93 22.69
C TYR A 292 -1.45 3.87 23.99
N GLU A 293 -1.85 5.02 24.53
CA GLU A 293 -2.69 5.10 25.74
C GLU A 293 -4.01 4.33 25.55
N SER A 294 -4.66 4.49 24.39
CA SER A 294 -5.91 3.78 24.07
C SER A 294 -5.76 2.26 23.90
N LEU A 295 -4.52 1.76 23.82
CA LEU A 295 -4.19 0.34 23.73
C LEU A 295 -3.62 -0.22 25.04
N GLY A 296 -3.63 0.59 26.11
CA GLY A 296 -3.23 0.19 27.46
C GLY A 296 -1.75 0.38 27.77
N PHE A 297 -1.03 1.21 27.00
CA PHE A 297 0.31 1.64 27.39
C PHE A 297 0.19 2.75 28.44
N GLU A 298 0.93 2.60 29.53
CA GLU A 298 0.98 3.53 30.66
C GLU A 298 2.38 4.14 30.79
N TRP A 299 2.47 5.31 31.40
CA TRP A 299 3.72 6.04 31.56
C TRP A 299 4.56 5.39 32.66
N VAL A 300 5.84 5.11 32.39
CA VAL A 300 6.78 4.54 33.39
C VAL A 300 8.03 5.38 33.62
N ALA A 301 8.44 6.20 32.64
CA ALA A 301 9.51 7.17 32.80
C ALA A 301 9.32 8.39 31.89
N ASP A 302 9.87 9.54 32.32
CA ASP A 302 9.95 10.78 31.54
C ASP A 302 11.43 11.15 31.37
N GLU A 303 11.86 11.28 30.12
CA GLU A 303 13.24 11.62 29.75
C GLU A 303 13.34 13.05 29.19
N GLY A 304 12.41 13.93 29.59
CA GLY A 304 12.38 15.35 29.27
C GLY A 304 11.78 15.67 27.91
N THR A 305 12.23 14.99 26.85
CA THR A 305 11.70 15.17 25.48
C THR A 305 10.87 14.01 24.96
N ALA A 306 11.03 12.84 25.57
CA ALA A 306 10.29 11.63 25.25
C ALA A 306 9.84 10.94 26.54
N ALA A 307 8.81 10.13 26.43
CA ALA A 307 8.32 9.30 27.52
C ALA A 307 8.49 7.82 27.18
N THR A 308 8.92 7.04 28.17
CA THR A 308 8.88 5.58 28.10
C THR A 308 7.53 5.12 28.61
N MET A 309 6.84 4.33 27.78
CA MET A 309 5.55 3.74 28.12
C MET A 309 5.64 2.22 28.14
N LEU A 310 4.90 1.59 29.04
CA LEU A 310 4.81 0.14 29.20
C LEU A 310 3.36 -0.31 29.11
N ARG A 311 3.12 -1.37 28.36
CA ARG A 311 1.88 -2.14 28.46
C ARG A 311 2.19 -3.45 29.15
N ASP A 312 1.54 -3.71 30.28
CA ASP A 312 1.53 -5.01 30.95
C ASP A 312 0.10 -5.34 31.38
N PRO A 313 -0.61 -6.25 30.69
CA PRO A 313 -1.99 -6.59 31.03
C PRO A 313 -2.10 -7.51 32.25
N ARG A 314 -0.99 -7.93 32.86
CA ARG A 314 -1.01 -8.71 34.10
C ARG A 314 -1.43 -7.78 35.25
N PRO A 315 -2.32 -8.22 36.15
CA PRO A 315 -2.64 -7.44 37.34
C PRO A 315 -1.38 -7.24 38.18
N THR A 316 -1.19 -5.99 38.63
CA THR A 316 -0.12 -5.58 39.55
C THR A 316 -0.30 -6.13 40.96
#